data_AF-A0A960E6W5-F1
#
_entry.id   AF-A0A960E6W5-F1
#
_cell.length_a   1.000
_cell.length_b   1.000
_cell.length_c   1.000
_cell.angle_alpha   90.00
_cell.angle_beta   90.00
_cell.angle_gamma   90.00
#
_symmetry.space_group_name_H-M   'P 1'
#
loop_
_entity.id
_entity.type
_entity.pdbx_description
1 polymer ?
#
loop_
_entity_poly.entity_id
_entity_poly.type
_entity_poly.pdbx_seq_one_letter_code
_entity_poly.pdbx_strand_id
1 'polypeptide(L)'
;MRAIQFLHEALDHEFGDRLVDIDAGDLDGVSSAVVDQLADRRARLQVAILERLRDEGGITDPTEVERALGDGRVETLLVAGPTTSMDDDARRERLDAVGAAISAALTTSANVVVVPQTAEMNGGVAALARW
;
A
#
# COMPACT_ATOMS: atom_id res chain seq x y z
N MET A 1 9.15 -21.49 34.12
CA MET A 1 9.75 -20.22 33.65
C MET A 1 10.77 -20.38 32.54
N ARG A 2 11.68 -21.37 32.56
CA ARG A 2 12.75 -21.54 31.56
C ARG A 2 12.30 -21.83 30.12
N ALA A 3 11.15 -22.48 29.92
CA ALA A 3 10.66 -22.88 28.59
C ALA A 3 10.06 -21.73 27.77
N ILE A 4 9.39 -20.76 28.40
CA ILE A 4 8.85 -19.57 27.73
C ILE A 4 9.99 -18.67 27.23
N GLN A 5 11.04 -18.54 28.05
CA GLN A 5 12.22 -17.75 27.72
C GLN A 5 13.00 -18.34 26.53
N PHE A 6 13.09 -19.68 26.46
CA PHE A 6 13.72 -20.38 25.34
C PHE A 6 12.90 -20.28 24.04
N LEU A 7 11.56 -20.29 24.14
CA LEU A 7 10.69 -20.09 23.00
C LEU A 7 10.79 -18.66 22.45
N HIS A 8 10.86 -17.66 23.33
CA HIS A 8 11.10 -16.27 22.93
C HIS A 8 12.45 -16.11 22.25
N GLU A 9 13.56 -16.58 22.82
CA GLU A 9 14.89 -16.48 22.18
C GLU A 9 14.95 -17.15 20.81
N ALA A 10 14.33 -18.32 20.65
CA ALA A 10 14.29 -19.03 19.37
C ALA A 10 13.45 -18.29 18.33
N LEU A 11 12.30 -17.75 18.73
CA LEU A 11 11.44 -16.96 17.85
C LEU A 11 12.10 -15.64 17.48
N ASP A 12 12.78 -14.96 18.42
CA ASP A 12 13.47 -13.69 18.20
C ASP A 12 14.64 -13.85 17.23
N HIS A 13 15.32 -15.01 17.28
CA HIS A 13 16.40 -15.34 16.35
C HIS A 13 15.92 -15.55 14.90
N GLU A 14 14.73 -16.14 14.71
CA GLU A 14 14.21 -16.47 13.38
C GLU A 14 13.30 -15.36 12.81
N PHE A 15 12.65 -14.59 13.68
CA PHE A 15 11.58 -13.65 13.32
C PHE A 15 11.69 -12.29 14.02
N GLY A 16 12.83 -11.90 14.60
CA GLY A 16 12.96 -10.69 15.43
C GLY A 16 12.30 -9.42 14.88
N ASP A 17 12.51 -9.10 13.60
CA ASP A 17 11.88 -7.93 12.95
C ASP A 17 10.38 -8.10 12.62
N ARG A 18 9.84 -9.31 12.82
CA ARG A 18 8.46 -9.71 12.50
C ARG A 18 7.64 -10.05 13.74
N LEU A 19 8.29 -10.21 14.90
CA LEU A 19 7.62 -10.45 16.18
C LEU A 19 7.08 -9.14 16.74
N VAL A 20 5.85 -9.19 17.21
CA VAL A 20 5.23 -8.10 17.95
C VAL A 20 4.52 -8.68 19.13
N ASP A 21 4.73 -8.05 20.28
CA ASP A 21 4.10 -8.42 21.53
C ASP A 21 2.63 -7.97 21.50
N ILE A 22 1.72 -8.90 21.74
CA ILE A 22 0.27 -8.66 21.75
C ILE A 22 -0.21 -8.81 23.19
N ASP A 23 -0.50 -7.69 23.84
CA ASP A 23 -1.08 -7.68 25.17
C ASP A 23 -2.61 -7.78 25.07
N ALA A 24 -3.13 -9.00 25.16
CA ALA A 24 -4.55 -9.28 25.10
C ALA A 24 -4.98 -10.23 26.23
N GLY A 25 -6.02 -9.82 26.98
CA GLY A 25 -6.55 -10.57 28.12
C GLY A 25 -7.43 -11.77 27.77
N ASP A 26 -7.90 -11.87 26.52
CA ASP A 26 -8.73 -12.96 25.99
C ASP A 26 -8.60 -13.09 24.46
N LEU A 27 -9.27 -14.10 23.87
CA LEU A 27 -9.21 -14.42 22.44
C LEU A 27 -9.76 -13.30 21.54
N ASP A 28 -10.80 -12.60 22.00
CA ASP A 28 -11.38 -11.47 21.27
C ASP A 28 -10.42 -10.27 21.28
N GLY A 29 -9.73 -10.04 22.41
CA GLY A 29 -8.65 -9.07 22.55
C GLY A 29 -7.46 -9.37 21.63
N VAL A 30 -7.07 -10.65 21.47
CA VAL A 30 -6.00 -11.05 20.54
C VAL A 30 -6.40 -10.70 19.11
N SER A 31 -7.64 -11.01 18.73
CA SER A 31 -8.15 -10.72 17.38
C SER A 31 -8.18 -9.21 17.10
N SER A 32 -8.62 -8.41 18.06
CA SER A 32 -8.58 -6.93 17.95
C SER A 32 -7.16 -6.41 17.80
N ALA A 33 -6.24 -6.86 18.66
CA ALA A 33 -4.86 -6.41 18.65
C ALA A 33 -4.13 -6.77 17.34
N VAL A 34 -4.39 -7.96 16.78
CA VAL A 34 -3.86 -8.34 15.46
C VAL A 34 -4.42 -7.44 14.35
N VAL A 35 -5.71 -7.12 14.38
CA VAL A 35 -6.33 -6.21 13.40
C VAL A 35 -5.74 -4.81 13.51
N ASP A 36 -5.61 -4.27 14.71
CA ASP A 36 -5.04 -2.94 14.96
C ASP A 36 -3.59 -2.87 14.50
N GLN A 37 -2.81 -3.90 14.79
CA GLN A 37 -1.41 -3.99 14.38
C GLN A 37 -1.26 -4.16 12.86
N LEU A 38 -2.13 -4.93 12.21
CA LEU A 38 -2.16 -5.05 10.76
C LEU A 38 -2.54 -3.72 10.09
N ALA A 39 -3.53 -3.02 10.66
CA ALA A 39 -3.95 -1.71 10.20
C ALA A 39 -2.81 -0.68 10.33
N ASP A 40 -2.13 -0.65 11.48
CA ASP A 40 -1.01 0.25 11.72
C ASP A 40 0.20 -0.07 10.83
N ARG A 41 0.52 -1.36 10.63
CA ARG A 41 1.56 -1.77 9.67
C ARG A 41 1.23 -1.33 8.25
N ARG A 42 -0.03 -1.48 7.84
CA ARG A 42 -0.51 -1.04 6.52
C ARG A 42 -0.41 0.48 6.39
N ALA A 43 -0.82 1.23 7.42
CA ALA A 43 -0.71 2.68 7.45
C ALA A 43 0.75 3.13 7.31
N ARG A 44 1.68 2.52 8.04
CA ARG A 44 3.12 2.81 7.96
C ARG A 44 3.69 2.54 6.56
N LEU A 45 3.32 1.43 5.92
CA LEU A 45 3.73 1.13 4.54
C LEU A 45 3.18 2.15 3.54
N GLN A 46 1.91 2.55 3.69
CA GLN A 46 1.29 3.56 2.83
C GLN A 46 1.91 4.94 3.01
N VAL A 47 2.26 5.33 4.24
CA VAL A 47 2.98 6.59 4.51
C VAL A 47 4.35 6.55 3.87
N ALA A 48 5.14 5.50 4.11
CA ALA A 48 6.50 5.38 3.57
C ALA A 48 6.52 5.44 2.02
N ILE A 49 5.54 4.85 1.34
CA ILE A 49 5.49 4.89 -0.13
C ILE A 49 5.05 6.25 -0.68
N LEU A 50 4.20 6.97 0.05
CA LEU A 50 3.81 8.34 -0.31
C LEU A 50 4.93 9.35 -0.02
N GLU A 51 5.69 9.16 1.05
CA GLU A 51 6.91 9.91 1.31
C GLU A 51 7.93 9.67 0.19
N ARG A 52 8.14 8.40 -0.20
CA ARG A 52 8.99 8.04 -1.34
C ARG A 52 8.52 8.73 -2.64
N LEU A 53 7.22 8.72 -2.92
CA LEU A 53 6.64 9.42 -4.08
C LEU A 53 7.00 10.91 -4.10
N ARG A 54 6.94 11.57 -2.94
CA ARG A 54 7.27 12.99 -2.79
C ARG A 54 8.76 13.26 -2.92
N ASP A 55 9.59 12.44 -2.28
CA ASP A 55 11.03 12.67 -2.17
C ASP A 55 11.78 12.31 -3.45
N GLU A 56 11.40 11.21 -4.12
CA GLU A 56 12.03 10.75 -5.36
C GLU A 56 11.43 11.41 -6.61
N GLY A 57 10.25 12.02 -6.49
CA GLY A 57 9.53 12.65 -7.60
C GLY A 57 8.85 11.62 -8.49
N GLY A 58 7.64 11.20 -8.11
CA GLY A 58 6.83 10.29 -8.91
C GLY A 58 6.07 10.93 -10.07
N ILE A 59 5.57 10.08 -10.97
CA ILE A 59 4.70 10.45 -12.08
C ILE A 59 3.27 10.54 -11.54
N THR A 60 2.66 11.71 -11.61
CA THR A 60 1.35 11.98 -11.02
C THR A 60 0.27 12.37 -12.03
N ASP A 61 0.66 12.62 -13.28
CA ASP A 61 -0.29 12.81 -14.37
C ASP A 61 -0.77 11.45 -14.91
N PRO A 62 -2.10 11.20 -15.00
CA PRO A 62 -2.64 9.92 -15.44
C PRO A 62 -2.16 9.48 -16.83
N THR A 63 -2.06 10.42 -17.79
CA THR A 63 -1.61 10.11 -19.15
C THR A 63 -0.12 9.75 -19.18
N GLU A 64 0.69 10.42 -18.37
CA GLU A 64 2.10 10.05 -18.20
C GLU A 64 2.28 8.70 -17.50
N VAL A 65 1.45 8.39 -16.49
CA VAL A 65 1.44 7.09 -15.80
C VAL A 65 1.13 5.97 -16.80
N GLU A 66 0.10 6.13 -17.63
CA GLU A 66 -0.27 5.14 -18.65
C GLU A 66 0.87 4.92 -19.65
N ARG A 67 1.50 6.01 -20.12
CA ARG A 67 2.65 5.93 -21.03
C ARG A 67 3.84 5.21 -20.39
N ALA A 68 4.16 5.55 -19.13
CA ALA A 68 5.25 4.92 -18.41
C ALA A 68 5.00 3.42 -18.13
N LEU A 69 3.73 3.04 -17.87
CA LEU A 69 3.32 1.64 -17.77
C LEU A 69 3.53 0.92 -19.11
N GLY A 70 3.08 1.50 -20.22
CA GLY A 70 3.28 0.94 -21.57
C GLY A 70 4.75 0.73 -21.93
N ASP A 71 5.63 1.61 -21.46
CA ASP A 71 7.08 1.52 -21.66
C ASP A 71 7.77 0.54 -20.70
N GLY A 72 7.05 -0.06 -19.73
CA GLY A 72 7.61 -0.93 -18.70
C GLY A 72 8.51 -0.20 -17.68
N ARG A 73 8.39 1.13 -17.58
CA ARG A 73 9.23 2.00 -16.73
C ARG A 73 8.73 2.13 -15.29
N VAL A 74 7.56 1.58 -14.96
CA VAL A 74 6.96 1.70 -13.63
C VAL A 74 7.42 0.56 -12.71
N GLU A 75 7.96 0.93 -11.55
CA GLU A 75 8.30 0.00 -10.47
C GLU A 75 7.04 -0.32 -9.68
N THR A 76 6.39 0.74 -9.20
CA THR A 76 5.20 0.66 -8.37
C THR A 76 4.15 1.64 -8.87
N LEU A 77 2.97 1.12 -9.21
CA LEU A 77 1.75 1.88 -9.45
C LEU A 77 1.01 2.08 -8.13
N LEU A 78 0.70 3.33 -7.82
CA LEU A 78 -0.13 3.74 -6.69
C LEU A 78 -1.54 4.05 -7.20
N VAL A 79 -2.55 3.46 -6.56
CA VAL A 79 -3.95 3.70 -6.90
C VAL A 79 -4.75 4.13 -5.67
N ALA A 80 -5.61 5.12 -5.85
CA ALA A 80 -6.53 5.62 -4.85
C ALA A 80 -7.98 5.45 -5.35
N GLY A 81 -8.73 4.64 -4.61
CA GLY A 81 -10.15 4.40 -4.90
C GLY A 81 -11.01 5.67 -4.78
N PRO A 82 -12.27 5.60 -5.22
CA PRO A 82 -13.20 6.71 -5.06
C PRO A 82 -13.45 7.01 -3.58
N THR A 83 -13.61 8.29 -3.25
CA THR A 83 -14.00 8.71 -1.90
C THR A 83 -15.52 8.73 -1.76
N THR A 84 -16.02 8.69 -0.53
CA THR A 84 -17.47 8.75 -0.24
C THR A 84 -18.09 10.08 -0.65
N SER A 85 -17.28 11.14 -0.77
CA SER A 85 -17.70 12.49 -1.18
C SER A 85 -17.90 12.67 -2.69
N MET A 86 -17.47 11.70 -3.52
CA MET A 86 -17.66 11.76 -4.97
C MET A 86 -19.09 11.41 -5.36
N ASP A 87 -19.62 12.14 -6.34
CA ASP A 87 -20.84 11.76 -7.06
C ASP A 87 -20.60 10.49 -7.91
N ASP A 88 -21.68 9.95 -8.47
CA ASP A 88 -21.65 8.66 -9.16
C ASP A 88 -20.88 8.71 -10.49
N ASP A 89 -20.91 9.84 -11.19
CA ASP A 89 -20.20 10.02 -12.46
C ASP A 89 -18.69 10.11 -12.20
N ALA A 90 -18.27 10.94 -11.25
CA ALA A 90 -16.87 11.05 -10.83
C ALA A 90 -16.35 9.75 -10.21
N ARG A 91 -17.19 9.02 -9.47
CA ARG A 91 -16.86 7.69 -8.94
C ARG A 91 -16.63 6.69 -10.08
N ARG A 92 -17.47 6.71 -11.12
CA ARG A 92 -17.35 5.82 -12.27
C ARG A 92 -16.08 6.13 -13.07
N GLU A 93 -15.85 7.41 -13.39
CA GLU A 93 -14.63 7.87 -14.07
C GLU A 93 -13.38 7.45 -13.29
N ARG A 94 -13.40 7.59 -11.95
CA ARG A 94 -12.31 7.14 -11.08
C ARG A 94 -12.06 5.64 -11.20
N LEU A 95 -13.12 4.83 -11.15
CA LEU A 95 -13.00 3.37 -11.22
C LEU A 95 -12.51 2.91 -12.59
N ASP A 96 -12.96 3.56 -13.67
CA ASP A 96 -12.52 3.26 -15.03
C ASP A 96 -11.03 3.60 -15.21
N ALA A 97 -10.57 4.76 -14.73
CA ALA A 97 -9.16 5.15 -14.77
C ALA A 97 -8.27 4.21 -13.96
N VAL A 98 -8.68 3.87 -12.72
CA VAL A 98 -7.95 2.92 -11.87
C VAL A 98 -7.94 1.53 -12.51
N GLY A 99 -9.06 1.07 -13.08
CA GLY A 99 -9.17 -0.22 -13.75
C GLY A 99 -8.24 -0.34 -14.97
N ALA A 100 -8.15 0.72 -15.78
CA ALA A 100 -7.23 0.79 -16.91
C ALA A 100 -5.77 0.73 -16.45
N ALA A 101 -5.40 1.52 -15.44
CA ALA A 101 -4.03 1.55 -14.92
C ALA A 101 -3.61 0.19 -14.32
N ILE A 102 -4.50 -0.46 -13.55
CA ILE A 102 -4.24 -1.81 -13.01
C ILE A 102 -4.05 -2.81 -14.15
N SER A 103 -4.92 -2.77 -15.16
CA SER A 103 -4.82 -3.68 -16.32
C SER A 103 -3.49 -3.53 -17.04
N ALA A 104 -2.98 -2.30 -17.20
CA ALA A 104 -1.67 -2.03 -17.78
C ALA A 104 -0.50 -2.43 -16.86
N ALA A 105 -0.64 -2.30 -15.53
CA ALA A 105 0.38 -2.78 -14.60
C ALA A 105 0.53 -4.30 -14.61
N LEU A 106 -0.59 -5.03 -14.75
CA LEU A 106 -0.60 -6.49 -14.81
C LEU A 106 0.17 -7.05 -16.02
N THR A 107 0.27 -6.30 -17.11
CA THR A 107 1.03 -6.72 -18.30
C THR A 107 2.52 -6.37 -18.21
N THR A 108 2.93 -5.53 -17.25
CA THR A 108 4.27 -4.91 -17.20
C THR A 108 5.05 -5.22 -15.93
N SER A 109 4.59 -6.17 -15.11
CA SER A 109 5.20 -6.59 -13.84
C SER A 109 5.32 -5.47 -12.78
N ALA A 110 4.59 -4.37 -12.95
CA ALA A 110 4.56 -3.29 -11.98
C ALA A 110 3.88 -3.77 -10.68
N ASN A 111 4.45 -3.40 -9.53
CA ASN A 111 3.78 -3.63 -8.26
C ASN A 111 2.58 -2.68 -8.14
N VAL A 112 1.44 -3.14 -7.63
CA VAL A 112 0.25 -2.29 -7.47
C VAL A 112 -0.04 -2.13 -5.98
N VAL A 113 -0.07 -0.88 -5.51
CA VAL A 113 -0.33 -0.55 -4.10
C VAL A 113 -1.53 0.39 -4.01
N VAL A 114 -2.52 -0.02 -3.22
CA VAL A 114 -3.67 0.84 -2.90
C VAL A 114 -3.30 1.76 -1.75
N VAL A 115 -3.38 3.07 -1.98
CA VAL A 115 -3.04 4.13 -1.02
C VAL A 115 -4.21 5.09 -0.81
N PRO A 116 -4.24 5.84 0.30
CA PRO A 116 -5.18 6.95 0.43
C PRO A 116 -4.95 8.00 -0.67
N GLN A 117 -6.03 8.67 -1.10
CA GLN A 117 -5.93 9.79 -2.03
C GLN A 117 -5.09 10.92 -1.41
N THR A 118 -4.05 11.37 -2.11
CA THR A 118 -3.33 12.61 -1.80
C THR A 118 -3.61 13.68 -2.85
N ALA A 119 -3.24 14.93 -2.54
CA ALA A 119 -3.38 16.04 -3.48
C ALA A 119 -2.47 15.91 -4.72
N GLU A 120 -1.40 15.11 -4.60
CA GLU A 120 -0.44 14.89 -5.67
C GLU A 120 -0.99 13.91 -6.72
N MET A 121 -1.92 13.01 -6.35
CA MET A 121 -2.42 11.94 -7.24
C MET A 121 -3.60 12.39 -8.11
N ASN A 122 -3.33 12.98 -9.26
CA ASN A 122 -4.38 13.35 -10.22
C ASN A 122 -5.10 12.09 -10.73
N GLY A 123 -6.43 12.15 -10.86
CA GLY A 123 -7.21 11.00 -11.31
C GLY A 123 -7.17 9.77 -10.39
N GLY A 124 -6.55 9.87 -9.21
CA GLY A 124 -6.39 8.74 -8.28
C GLY A 124 -5.29 7.76 -8.67
N VAL A 125 -4.35 8.16 -9.52
CA VAL A 125 -3.21 7.32 -9.91
C VAL A 125 -1.90 8.09 -9.76
N ALA A 126 -0.84 7.37 -9.42
CA ALA A 126 0.53 7.86 -9.47
C ALA A 126 1.50 6.68 -9.65
N ALA A 127 2.74 6.94 -10.05
CA ALA A 127 3.72 5.88 -10.26
C ALA A 127 5.13 6.29 -9.78
N LEU A 128 5.83 5.30 -9.23
CA LEU A 128 7.28 5.34 -9.00
C LEU A 128 7.95 4.64 -10.19
N ALA A 129 8.91 5.32 -10.81
CA ALA A 129 9.66 4.78 -11.94
C ALA A 129 10.79 3.84 -11.46
N ARG A 130 11.18 2.88 -12.30
CA ARG A 130 12.32 1.99 -12.06
C ARG A 130 13.67 2.65 -12.40
N TRP A 131 13.68 3.63 -13.31
CA TRP A 131 14.86 4.35 -13.80
C TRP A 131 14.48 5.65 -14.51
#